data_AF-A0A8S2EHG5-F1
#
_entry.id   AF-A0A8S2EHG5-F1
#
_cell.length_a   1.000
_cell.length_b   1.000
_cell.length_c   1.000
_cell.angle_alpha   90.00
_cell.angle_beta   90.00
_cell.angle_gamma   90.00
#
_symmetry.space_group_name_H-M   'P 1'
#
loop_
_entity.id
_entity.type
_entity.pdbx_description
1 polymer ?
#
loop_
_entity_poly.entity_id
_entity_poly.type
_entity_poly.pdbx_seq_one_letter_code
_entity_poly.pdbx_strand_id
1 'polypeptide(L)'
;MGKVHRRKMAQKFLYHVNRKKLWQKEKQKRLVRVQNCTLIRDNWDDKLSVMNNYAEFSLVHDVNKAFPIPKTKQLIDPNHDKKKIEKKKKVPDKIHIREEMEEDANTERVKSLRISDPNRLFCIYMLEKYGTNYLAMSKDHRNDYQETPKQLERKMKKFMNVKKAYQKYLDEKKAGRDFLSEFGMND
;
A
#
# COMPACT_ATOMS: atom_id res chain seq x y z
N MET A 1 -25.50 -36.98 13.10
CA MET A 1 -26.06 -36.61 14.43
C MET A 1 -27.51 -36.12 14.30
N GLY A 2 -28.48 -36.93 14.73
CA GLY A 2 -29.93 -36.64 14.64
C GLY A 2 -30.37 -35.44 15.51
N LYS A 3 -31.47 -34.78 15.11
CA LYS A 3 -32.01 -33.55 15.76
C LYS A 3 -32.31 -33.74 17.26
N VAL A 4 -32.81 -34.92 17.65
CA VAL A 4 -33.17 -35.25 19.05
C VAL A 4 -31.93 -35.35 19.94
N HIS A 5 -30.87 -36.02 19.45
CA HIS A 5 -29.62 -36.17 20.19
C HIS A 5 -28.91 -34.82 20.39
N ARG A 6 -28.90 -33.95 19.37
CA ARG A 6 -28.40 -32.58 19.47
C ARG A 6 -29.15 -31.75 20.54
N ARG A 7 -30.49 -31.85 20.60
CA ARG A 7 -31.29 -31.18 21.65
C ARG A 7 -30.95 -31.67 23.05
N LYS A 8 -30.86 -32.99 23.26
CA LYS A 8 -30.49 -33.57 24.57
C LYS A 8 -29.09 -33.13 25.03
N MET A 9 -28.14 -32.98 24.10
CA MET A 9 -26.79 -32.48 24.43
C MET A 9 -26.77 -30.97 24.71
N ALA A 10 -27.56 -30.16 23.98
CA ALA A 10 -27.65 -28.72 24.20
C ALA A 10 -28.30 -28.33 25.54
N GLN A 11 -29.19 -29.19 26.07
CA GLN A 11 -29.87 -28.98 27.36
C GLN A 11 -29.03 -29.38 28.59
N LYS A 12 -27.87 -30.02 28.41
CA LYS A 12 -26.97 -30.36 29.52
C LYS A 12 -26.10 -29.15 29.89
N PHE A 13 -26.05 -28.81 31.18
CA PHE A 13 -25.14 -27.80 31.68
C PHE A 13 -23.71 -28.36 31.71
N LEU A 14 -22.78 -27.69 31.01
CA LEU A 14 -21.37 -28.09 30.94
C LEU A 14 -20.56 -27.33 31.99
N TYR A 15 -20.17 -28.00 33.07
CA TYR A 15 -19.46 -27.39 34.20
C TYR A 15 -18.09 -26.77 33.83
N HIS A 16 -17.42 -27.29 32.80
CA HIS A 16 -16.13 -26.77 32.32
C HIS A 16 -16.27 -25.53 31.41
N VAL A 17 -17.49 -25.18 30.99
CA VAL A 17 -17.73 -24.08 30.06
C VAL A 17 -18.19 -22.84 30.82
N ASN A 18 -17.31 -21.84 30.90
CA ASN A 18 -17.68 -20.54 31.44
C ASN A 18 -18.43 -19.70 30.40
N ARG A 19 -19.77 -19.74 30.45
CA ARG A 19 -20.66 -19.01 29.53
C ARG A 19 -20.46 -17.50 29.55
N LYS A 20 -20.11 -16.90 30.70
CA LYS A 20 -19.79 -15.46 30.82
C LYS A 20 -18.55 -15.10 30.00
N LYS A 21 -17.48 -15.92 30.09
CA LYS A 21 -16.27 -15.75 29.28
C LYS A 21 -16.55 -15.94 27.78
N LEU A 22 -17.37 -16.92 27.41
CA LEU A 22 -17.77 -17.12 26.01
C LEU A 22 -18.54 -15.91 25.47
N TRP A 23 -19.52 -15.39 26.22
CA TRP A 23 -20.27 -14.21 25.84
C TRP A 23 -19.37 -12.97 25.69
N GLN A 24 -18.40 -12.78 26.59
CA GLN A 24 -17.40 -11.70 26.45
C GLN A 24 -16.56 -11.87 25.18
N LYS A 25 -16.10 -13.08 24.86
CA LYS A 25 -15.39 -13.37 23.61
C LYS A 25 -16.25 -13.08 22.38
N GLU A 26 -17.52 -13.47 22.39
CA GLU A 26 -18.46 -13.18 21.29
C GLU A 26 -18.76 -11.68 21.17
N LYS A 27 -18.83 -10.95 22.28
CA LYS A 27 -18.95 -9.49 22.27
C LYS A 27 -17.70 -8.86 21.65
N GLN A 28 -16.50 -9.32 22.03
CA GLN A 28 -15.24 -8.83 21.46
C GLN A 28 -15.09 -9.14 19.96
N LYS A 29 -15.60 -10.28 19.49
CA LYS A 29 -15.61 -10.64 18.06
C LYS A 29 -16.52 -9.75 17.21
N ARG A 30 -17.54 -9.13 17.83
CA ARG A 30 -18.49 -8.24 17.15
C ARG A 30 -18.00 -6.79 17.07
N LEU A 31 -16.99 -6.43 17.87
CA LEU A 31 -16.38 -5.10 17.81
C LEU A 31 -15.55 -4.98 16.53
N VAL A 32 -15.78 -3.91 15.78
CA VAL A 32 -14.97 -3.56 14.61
C VAL A 32 -13.64 -3.02 15.12
N ARG A 33 -12.53 -3.60 14.66
CA ARG A 33 -11.18 -3.11 14.98
C ARG A 33 -10.59 -2.44 13.75
N VAL A 34 -10.59 -1.11 13.74
CA VAL A 34 -9.93 -0.31 12.71
C VAL A 34 -8.44 -0.26 13.04
N GLN A 35 -7.59 -0.87 12.20
CA GLN A 35 -6.16 -1.05 12.50
C GLN A 35 -5.27 0.06 11.93
N ASN A 36 -5.49 0.46 10.67
CA ASN A 36 -4.50 1.21 9.90
C ASN A 36 -4.81 2.71 9.76
N CYS A 37 -5.97 3.16 10.22
CA CYS A 37 -6.41 4.55 10.11
C CYS A 37 -6.83 5.04 11.49
N THR A 38 -5.99 5.90 12.09
CA THR A 38 -6.26 6.52 13.39
C THR A 38 -7.49 7.41 13.31
N LEU A 39 -7.60 8.22 12.26
CA LEU A 39 -8.72 9.13 12.03
C LEU A 39 -10.10 8.45 12.11
N ILE A 40 -10.28 7.34 11.38
CA ILE A 40 -11.54 6.58 11.42
C ILE A 40 -11.72 5.89 12.77
N ARG A 41 -10.65 5.33 13.34
CA ARG A 41 -10.71 4.60 14.62
C ARG A 41 -11.18 5.49 15.76
N ASP A 42 -10.65 6.71 15.82
CA ASP A 42 -10.90 7.63 16.94
C ASP A 42 -12.32 8.26 16.84
N ASN A 43 -12.88 8.31 15.63
CA ASN A 43 -14.24 8.81 15.37
C ASN A 43 -15.32 7.73 15.22
N TRP A 44 -14.96 6.45 15.44
CA TRP A 44 -15.87 5.32 15.32
C TRP A 44 -16.87 5.25 16.48
N ASP A 45 -18.18 5.23 16.20
CA ASP A 45 -19.19 5.02 17.24
C ASP A 45 -19.62 3.54 17.32
N ASP A 46 -19.30 2.90 18.45
CA ASP A 46 -19.67 1.50 18.74
C ASP A 46 -21.18 1.28 18.87
N LYS A 47 -21.97 2.34 19.09
CA LYS A 47 -23.44 2.25 19.18
C LYS A 47 -24.09 2.16 17.81
N LEU A 48 -23.41 2.62 16.77
CA LEU A 48 -23.92 2.65 15.40
C LEU A 48 -23.55 1.38 14.64
N SER A 49 -24.37 1.07 13.63
CA SER A 49 -24.02 0.02 12.67
C SER A 49 -22.84 0.48 11.81
N VAL A 50 -22.08 -0.49 11.29
CA VAL A 50 -20.97 -0.24 10.36
C VAL A 50 -21.42 0.64 9.19
N MET A 51 -22.59 0.37 8.61
CA MET A 51 -23.14 1.16 7.50
C MET A 51 -23.43 2.61 7.90
N ASN A 52 -23.94 2.83 9.12
CA ASN A 52 -24.24 4.19 9.60
C ASN A 52 -22.96 4.96 9.93
N ASN A 53 -21.96 4.33 10.56
CA ASN A 53 -20.65 4.96 10.78
C ASN A 53 -20.03 5.41 9.46
N TYR A 54 -20.05 4.56 8.43
CA TYR A 54 -19.57 4.94 7.10
C TYR A 54 -20.38 6.11 6.53
N ALA A 55 -21.71 6.09 6.66
CA ALA A 55 -22.55 7.19 6.22
C ALA A 55 -22.21 8.52 6.94
N GLU A 56 -21.92 8.49 8.24
CA GLU A 56 -21.48 9.68 9.01
C GLU A 56 -20.15 10.23 8.52
N PHE A 57 -19.23 9.38 8.07
CA PHE A 57 -17.96 9.78 7.47
C PHE A 57 -18.08 10.19 6.00
N SER A 58 -19.30 10.24 5.44
CA SER A 58 -19.53 10.42 4.00
C SER A 58 -18.88 9.33 3.13
N LEU A 59 -18.68 8.13 3.68
CA LEU A 59 -18.11 6.97 3.02
C LEU A 59 -19.18 5.95 2.63
N VAL A 60 -18.87 5.15 1.61
CA VAL A 60 -19.73 4.07 1.15
C VAL A 60 -19.28 2.75 1.78
N HIS A 61 -20.19 2.07 2.48
CA HIS A 61 -19.93 0.74 3.03
C HIS A 61 -19.87 -0.36 1.95
N ASP A 62 -20.75 -0.29 0.94
CA ASP A 62 -20.88 -1.31 -0.10
C ASP A 62 -20.84 -0.67 -1.48
N VAL A 63 -19.70 -0.80 -2.15
CA VAL A 63 -19.40 -0.17 -3.44
C VAL A 63 -20.37 -0.67 -4.53
N ASN A 64 -20.69 -1.96 -4.53
CA ASN A 64 -21.55 -2.57 -5.55
C ASN A 64 -23.00 -2.07 -5.45
N LYS A 65 -23.44 -1.64 -4.26
CA LYS A 65 -24.76 -1.03 -4.07
C LYS A 65 -24.78 0.45 -4.47
N ALA A 66 -23.69 1.18 -4.20
CA ALA A 66 -23.57 2.58 -4.61
C ALA A 66 -23.39 2.73 -6.12
N PHE A 67 -22.59 1.84 -6.71
CA PHE A 67 -22.29 1.79 -8.15
C PHE A 67 -22.73 0.43 -8.72
N PRO A 68 -24.04 0.20 -8.88
CA PRO A 68 -24.53 -1.06 -9.43
C PRO A 68 -24.11 -1.19 -10.90
N ILE A 69 -23.59 -2.37 -11.26
CA ILE A 69 -23.32 -2.71 -12.66
C ILE A 69 -24.67 -2.81 -13.40
N PRO A 70 -24.85 -2.07 -14.52
CA PRO A 70 -26.11 -2.07 -15.23
C PRO A 70 -26.40 -3.46 -15.80
N LYS A 71 -27.63 -3.93 -15.64
CA LYS A 71 -28.08 -5.18 -16.26
C LYS A 71 -28.34 -4.95 -17.75
N THR A 72 -28.25 -6.00 -18.58
CA THR A 72 -28.53 -5.92 -20.02
C THR A 72 -29.86 -5.22 -20.34
N LYS A 73 -30.90 -5.47 -19.55
CA LYS A 73 -32.20 -4.80 -19.72
C LYS A 73 -32.18 -3.28 -19.46
N GLN A 74 -31.34 -2.82 -18.52
CA GLN A 74 -31.14 -1.39 -18.24
C GLN A 74 -30.28 -0.70 -19.31
N LEU A 75 -29.42 -1.46 -20.00
CA LEU A 75 -28.67 -0.97 -21.16
C LEU A 75 -29.56 -0.81 -22.39
N ILE A 76 -30.56 -1.69 -22.54
CA ILE A 76 -31.51 -1.68 -23.66
C ILE A 76 -32.63 -0.65 -23.41
N ASP A 77 -33.13 -0.53 -22.18
CA ASP A 77 -34.12 0.47 -21.78
C ASP A 77 -33.69 1.19 -20.48
N PRO A 78 -33.18 2.43 -20.58
CA PRO A 78 -32.75 3.23 -19.43
C PRO A 78 -33.85 3.58 -18.42
N ASN A 79 -35.13 3.39 -18.78
CA ASN A 79 -36.28 3.71 -17.92
C ASN A 79 -36.83 2.50 -17.14
N HIS A 80 -36.30 1.30 -17.39
CA HIS A 80 -36.90 0.04 -16.92
C HIS A 80 -37.10 -0.04 -15.39
N ASP A 81 -36.24 0.62 -14.60
CA ASP A 81 -36.22 0.53 -13.12
C ASP A 81 -36.41 1.89 -12.40
N LYS A 82 -37.07 2.88 -13.03
CA LYS A 82 -37.29 4.24 -12.47
C LYS A 82 -38.31 4.31 -11.32
N LYS A 83 -38.37 3.30 -10.44
CA LYS A 83 -39.09 3.38 -9.16
C LYS A 83 -38.10 3.31 -7.99
N LYS A 84 -37.33 4.39 -7.79
CA LYS A 84 -36.60 4.61 -6.54
C LYS A 84 -37.12 5.89 -5.89
N ILE A 85 -37.88 5.69 -4.83
CA ILE A 85 -38.31 6.74 -3.89
C ILE A 85 -37.07 7.52 -3.46
N GLU A 86 -37.03 8.81 -3.75
CA GLU A 86 -36.00 9.73 -3.28
C GLU A 86 -36.07 9.83 -1.76
N LYS A 87 -35.32 8.96 -1.07
CA LYS A 87 -35.13 9.10 0.36
C LYS A 87 -34.30 10.37 0.58
N LYS A 88 -34.86 11.33 1.33
CA LYS A 88 -34.13 12.53 1.78
C LYS A 88 -32.80 12.10 2.39
N LYS A 89 -31.69 12.46 1.73
CA LYS A 89 -30.34 12.16 2.23
C LYS A 89 -30.12 13.01 3.48
N LYS A 90 -29.82 12.36 4.60
CA LYS A 90 -29.40 13.07 5.82
C LYS A 90 -28.02 13.68 5.56
N VAL A 91 -27.81 14.90 6.04
CA VAL A 91 -26.46 15.49 6.05
C VAL A 91 -25.64 14.69 7.08
N PRO A 92 -24.46 14.20 6.72
CA PRO A 92 -23.59 13.49 7.65
C PRO A 92 -22.99 14.44 8.68
N ASP A 93 -22.88 13.98 9.93
CA ASP A 93 -22.41 14.83 11.05
C ASP A 93 -20.88 14.97 11.09
N LYS A 94 -20.12 14.03 10.52
CA LYS A 94 -18.65 13.95 10.60
C LYS A 94 -17.97 14.14 9.24
N ILE A 95 -18.38 15.19 8.52
CA ILE A 95 -17.86 15.52 7.17
C ILE A 95 -16.35 15.77 7.16
N HIS A 96 -15.83 16.42 8.19
CA HIS A 96 -14.42 16.77 8.34
C HIS A 96 -13.45 15.58 8.13
N ILE A 97 -13.85 14.37 8.52
CA ILE A 97 -13.02 13.16 8.35
C ILE A 97 -12.78 12.88 6.86
N ARG A 98 -13.79 13.11 6.00
CA ARG A 98 -13.63 12.96 4.55
C ARG A 98 -12.64 13.99 4.01
N GLU A 99 -12.74 15.23 4.47
CA GLU A 99 -11.87 16.34 4.02
C GLU A 99 -10.41 16.06 4.39
N GLU A 100 -10.14 15.67 5.64
CA GLU A 100 -8.78 15.30 6.07
C GLU A 100 -8.23 14.11 5.26
N MET A 101 -9.06 13.10 4.97
CA MET A 101 -8.63 11.97 4.14
C MET A 101 -8.31 12.38 2.70
N GLU A 102 -9.08 13.32 2.13
CA GLU A 102 -8.85 13.86 0.78
C GLU A 102 -7.56 14.69 0.74
N GLU A 103 -7.32 15.51 1.76
CA GLU A 103 -6.08 16.28 1.92
C GLU A 103 -4.86 15.37 2.06
N ASP A 104 -4.91 14.39 2.97
CA ASP A 104 -3.85 13.39 3.19
C ASP A 104 -3.55 12.59 1.91
N ALA A 105 -4.57 12.26 1.12
CA ALA A 105 -4.40 11.55 -0.14
C ALA A 105 -3.76 12.43 -1.22
N ASN A 106 -4.08 13.73 -1.24
CA ASN A 106 -3.52 14.69 -2.18
C ASN A 106 -2.10 15.13 -1.82
N THR A 107 -1.66 14.95 -0.57
CA THR A 107 -0.29 15.29 -0.17
C THR A 107 0.76 14.53 -1.00
N GLU A 108 1.73 15.27 -1.55
CA GLU A 108 2.81 14.68 -2.33
C GLU A 108 3.74 13.85 -1.43
N ARG A 109 3.76 12.54 -1.66
CA ARG A 109 4.66 11.64 -0.93
C ARG A 109 6.04 11.63 -1.57
N VAL A 110 7.05 12.06 -0.82
CA VAL A 110 8.45 12.03 -1.29
C VAL A 110 8.91 10.58 -1.47
N LYS A 111 9.14 10.17 -2.72
CA LYS A 111 9.74 8.86 -3.02
C LYS A 111 11.21 8.88 -2.63
N SER A 112 11.60 8.09 -1.63
CA SER A 112 13.02 7.91 -1.32
C SER A 112 13.66 6.98 -2.36
N LEU A 113 14.23 7.55 -3.43
CA LEU A 113 15.06 6.80 -4.36
C LEU A 113 16.34 6.36 -3.63
N ARG A 114 16.57 5.05 -3.58
CA ARG A 114 17.76 4.44 -2.97
C ARG A 114 18.42 3.50 -3.97
N ILE A 115 19.74 3.40 -3.88
CA ILE A 115 20.56 2.42 -4.60
C ILE A 115 21.29 1.57 -3.57
N SER A 116 21.42 0.27 -3.83
CA SER A 116 22.20 -0.61 -2.96
C SER A 116 23.69 -0.32 -3.11
N ASP A 117 24.47 -0.54 -2.05
CA ASP A 117 25.91 -0.26 -2.06
C ASP A 117 26.70 -1.02 -3.14
N PRO A 118 26.46 -2.31 -3.40
CA PRO A 118 27.16 -3.01 -4.49
C PRO A 118 26.88 -2.39 -5.86
N ASN A 119 25.62 -2.02 -6.14
CA ASN A 119 25.26 -1.36 -7.39
C ASN A 119 25.86 0.05 -7.48
N ARG A 120 25.93 0.77 -6.35
CA ARG A 120 26.58 2.09 -6.28
C ARG A 120 28.06 1.99 -6.63
N LEU A 121 28.79 1.07 -5.99
CA LEU A 121 30.22 0.85 -6.24
C LEU A 121 30.48 0.41 -7.68
N PHE A 122 29.67 -0.51 -8.21
CA PHE A 122 29.73 -0.92 -9.61
C PHE A 122 29.52 0.26 -10.58
N CYS A 123 28.55 1.14 -10.30
CA CYS A 123 28.33 2.33 -11.12
C CYS A 123 29.50 3.32 -11.05
N ILE A 124 30.06 3.56 -9.86
CA ILE A 124 31.24 4.43 -9.69
C ILE A 124 32.41 3.87 -10.50
N TYR A 125 32.68 2.57 -10.36
CA TYR A 125 33.72 1.86 -11.09
C TYR A 125 33.59 2.04 -12.61
N MET A 126 32.40 1.75 -13.15
CA MET A 126 32.17 1.85 -14.59
C MET A 126 32.28 3.30 -15.08
N LEU A 127 31.82 4.29 -14.29
CA LEU A 127 31.95 5.70 -14.63
C LEU A 127 33.40 6.16 -14.70
N GLU A 128 34.24 5.77 -13.73
CA GLU A 128 35.65 6.18 -13.70
C GLU A 128 36.44 5.53 -14.84
N LYS A 129 36.21 4.23 -15.12
CA LYS A 129 36.98 3.49 -16.12
C LYS A 129 36.54 3.75 -17.57
N TYR A 130 35.23 3.82 -17.81
CA TYR A 130 34.66 3.86 -19.17
C TYR A 130 33.84 5.11 -19.49
N GLY A 131 33.52 5.93 -18.49
CA GLY A 131 32.77 7.18 -18.68
C GLY A 131 31.37 6.95 -19.26
N THR A 132 31.16 7.32 -20.52
CA THR A 132 29.87 7.17 -21.24
C THR A 132 29.88 6.03 -22.25
N ASN A 133 30.97 5.25 -22.35
CA ASN A 133 31.09 4.17 -23.32
C ASN A 133 30.45 2.86 -22.81
N TYR A 134 29.12 2.75 -22.95
CA TYR A 134 28.35 1.60 -22.48
C TYR A 134 28.70 0.28 -23.20
N LEU A 135 29.19 0.35 -24.43
CA LEU A 135 29.61 -0.85 -25.16
C LEU A 135 30.87 -1.44 -24.55
N ALA A 136 31.82 -0.60 -24.14
CA ALA A 136 33.01 -1.03 -23.42
C ALA A 136 32.65 -1.57 -22.02
N MET A 137 31.75 -0.90 -21.29
CA MET A 137 31.27 -1.37 -19.98
C MET A 137 30.64 -2.76 -20.06
N SER A 138 29.88 -3.06 -21.12
CA SER A 138 29.25 -4.39 -21.25
C SER A 138 30.25 -5.53 -21.40
N LYS A 139 31.46 -5.23 -21.88
CA LYS A 139 32.54 -6.20 -22.10
C LYS A 139 33.49 -6.31 -20.91
N ASP A 140 33.32 -5.47 -19.88
CA ASP A 140 34.17 -5.50 -18.70
C ASP A 140 33.87 -6.75 -17.86
N HIS A 141 34.92 -7.32 -17.28
CA HIS A 141 34.83 -8.57 -16.53
C HIS A 141 33.96 -8.47 -15.27
N ARG A 142 33.79 -7.29 -14.68
CA ARG A 142 32.94 -7.08 -13.48
C ARG A 142 31.46 -6.98 -13.82
N ASN A 143 31.11 -6.95 -15.10
CA ASN A 143 29.75 -7.14 -15.54
C ASN A 143 29.37 -8.63 -15.46
N ASP A 144 29.38 -9.19 -14.24
CA ASP A 144 29.16 -10.62 -13.99
C ASP A 144 27.82 -11.10 -14.55
N TYR A 145 26.81 -10.22 -14.50
CA TYR A 145 25.45 -10.48 -14.99
C TYR A 145 25.29 -10.28 -16.49
N GLN A 146 26.37 -9.99 -17.21
CA GLN A 146 26.39 -9.79 -18.66
C GLN A 146 25.33 -8.77 -19.11
N GLU A 147 25.18 -7.68 -18.36
CA GLU A 147 24.21 -6.64 -18.67
C GLU A 147 24.50 -6.03 -20.04
N THR A 148 23.44 -5.90 -20.83
CA THR A 148 23.49 -5.24 -22.14
C THR A 148 23.83 -3.76 -21.97
N PRO A 149 24.41 -3.11 -23.00
CA PRO A 149 24.74 -1.68 -22.95
C PRO A 149 23.55 -0.80 -22.51
N LYS A 150 22.33 -1.14 -22.93
CA LYS A 150 21.12 -0.39 -22.56
C LYS A 150 20.73 -0.58 -21.10
N GLN A 151 20.94 -1.77 -20.54
CA GLN A 151 20.71 -2.03 -19.11
C GLN A 151 21.72 -1.26 -18.25
N LEU A 152 22.99 -1.24 -18.66
CA LEU A 152 24.04 -0.46 -18.00
C LEU A 152 23.73 1.03 -18.03
N GLU A 153 23.32 1.57 -19.18
CA GLU A 153 22.88 2.98 -19.30
C GLU A 153 21.75 3.29 -18.30
N ARG A 154 20.73 2.42 -18.22
CA ARG A 154 19.62 2.58 -17.26
C ARG A 154 20.10 2.53 -15.81
N LYS A 155 21.03 1.63 -15.49
CA LYS A 155 21.60 1.50 -14.15
C LYS A 155 22.40 2.75 -13.77
N MET A 156 23.21 3.29 -14.68
CA MET A 156 23.94 4.54 -14.50
C MET A 156 23.00 5.72 -14.29
N LYS A 157 21.97 5.86 -15.13
CA LYS A 157 20.93 6.90 -14.99
C LYS A 157 20.22 6.80 -13.65
N LYS A 158 19.91 5.58 -13.19
CA LYS A 158 19.34 5.36 -11.86
C LYS A 158 20.27 5.84 -10.76
N PHE A 159 21.57 5.56 -10.85
CA PHE A 159 22.57 6.06 -9.90
C PHE A 159 22.63 7.59 -9.88
N MET A 160 22.70 8.25 -11.06
CA MET A 160 22.72 9.71 -11.17
C MET A 160 21.44 10.36 -10.61
N ASN A 161 20.29 9.72 -10.80
CA ASN A 161 19.01 10.20 -10.28
C ASN A 161 18.90 10.11 -8.75
N VAL A 162 19.68 9.23 -8.10
CA VAL A 162 19.77 9.16 -6.64
C VAL A 162 20.70 10.29 -6.16
N LYS A 163 20.15 11.51 -6.07
CA LYS A 163 20.89 12.75 -5.75
C LYS A 163 21.87 12.59 -4.59
N LYS A 164 21.43 12.04 -3.46
CA LYS A 164 22.27 11.85 -2.25
C LYS A 164 23.49 10.98 -2.51
N ALA A 165 23.34 9.88 -3.25
CA ALA A 165 24.44 8.95 -3.54
C ALA A 165 25.40 9.54 -4.58
N TYR A 166 24.85 10.18 -5.61
CA TYR A 166 25.65 10.78 -6.68
C TYR A 166 26.43 12.02 -6.20
N GLN A 167 25.81 12.88 -5.39
CA GLN A 167 26.49 14.03 -4.76
C GLN A 167 27.66 13.58 -3.88
N LYS A 168 27.45 12.56 -3.04
CA LYS A 168 28.52 11.99 -2.23
C LYS A 168 29.72 11.55 -3.09
N TYR A 169 29.46 10.87 -4.20
CA TYR A 169 30.51 10.49 -5.15
C TYR A 169 31.24 11.71 -5.75
N LEU A 170 30.51 12.76 -6.16
CA LEU A 170 31.11 13.98 -6.69
C LEU A 170 31.97 14.70 -5.64
N ASP A 171 31.53 14.75 -4.39
CA ASP A 171 32.25 15.38 -3.29
C ASP A 171 33.55 14.60 -2.97
N GLU A 172 33.46 13.27 -2.90
CA GLU A 172 34.61 12.38 -2.73
C GLU A 172 35.61 12.52 -3.89
N LYS A 173 35.12 12.62 -5.14
CA LYS A 173 35.95 12.85 -6.32
C LYS A 173 36.67 14.21 -6.28
N LYS A 174 35.97 15.27 -5.87
CA LYS A 174 36.57 16.60 -5.68
C LYS A 174 37.61 16.63 -4.58
N ALA A 175 37.44 15.80 -3.55
CA ALA A 175 38.42 15.63 -2.47
C ALA A 175 39.68 14.85 -2.91
N GLY A 176 39.76 14.40 -4.17
CA GLY A 176 40.90 13.65 -4.70
C GLY A 176 40.89 12.16 -4.31
N ARG A 177 39.73 11.62 -3.91
CA ARG A 177 39.60 10.18 -3.67
C ARG A 177 39.77 9.42 -4.99
N ASP A 178 40.74 8.53 -5.04
CA ASP A 178 40.89 7.61 -6.16
C ASP A 178 40.05 6.35 -5.90
N PHE A 179 39.01 6.16 -6.73
CA PHE A 179 38.15 5.00 -6.62
C PHE A 179 38.75 3.76 -7.27
N LEU A 180 39.63 3.90 -8.28
CA LEU A 180 40.16 2.76 -9.03
C LEU A 180 41.15 1.94 -8.20
N SER A 181 41.97 2.60 -7.37
CA SER A 181 42.85 1.93 -6.40
C SER A 181 42.08 1.12 -5.36
N GLU A 182 40.96 1.63 -4.84
CA GLU A 182 40.08 0.88 -3.90
C GLU A 182 39.50 -0.38 -4.53
N PHE A 183 39.32 -0.36 -5.84
CA PHE A 183 38.89 -1.52 -6.60
C PHE A 183 40.03 -2.49 -6.92
N GLY A 184 41.25 -2.27 -6.42
CA GLY A 184 42.41 -3.11 -6.67
C GLY A 184 43.00 -2.94 -8.07
N MET A 185 42.80 -1.78 -8.70
CA MET A 185 43.46 -1.41 -9.94
C MET A 185 44.38 -0.22 -9.68
N ASN A 186 45.61 -0.54 -9.29
CA ASN A 186 46.75 0.33 -9.52
C ASN A 186 47.39 -0.17 -10.81
N ASP A 187 47.66 0.73 -11.76
CA ASP A 187 48.54 0.44 -12.89
C ASP A 187 49.93 -0.02 -12.40
#